data_AF-A0A3A4B1G3-F1
#
_entry.id   AF-A0A3A4B1G3-F1
#
_cell.length_a   1.000
_cell.length_b   1.000
_cell.length_c   1.000
_cell.angle_alpha   90.00
_cell.angle_beta   90.00
_cell.angle_gamma   90.00
#
_symmetry.space_group_name_H-M   'P 1'
#
loop_
_entity.id
_entity.type
_entity.pdbx_description
1 polymer ?
#
loop_
_entity_poly.entity_id
_entity_poly.type
_entity_poly.pdbx_seq_one_letter_code
_entity_poly.pdbx_strand_id
1 'polypeptide(L)'
;MSTLTRWVPRLIFITSAFHFVWAFAQRNAWAEIARGGFFATAADPSAPGYDLRDSTVWFMVGGIALLALGALTRHVARVTGRIPAQIGWFFVAMGIPLTVIYFPVTGGWAVLAIGVVALLAARRAEPRAASAP
;
A
#
# COMPACT_ATOMS: atom_id res chain seq x y z
N MET A 1 -21.97 -0.94 -8.67
CA MET A 1 -20.81 -0.76 -7.75
C MET A 1 -21.00 0.51 -6.93
N SER A 2 -20.84 0.45 -5.61
CA SER A 2 -20.94 1.63 -4.73
C SER A 2 -19.78 2.61 -4.95
N THR A 3 -19.94 3.86 -4.49
CA THR A 3 -18.87 4.87 -4.48
C THR A 3 -17.62 4.36 -3.77
N LEU A 4 -17.78 3.72 -2.59
CA LEU A 4 -16.66 3.15 -1.84
C LEU A 4 -15.94 2.06 -2.63
N THR A 5 -16.68 1.15 -3.28
CA THR A 5 -16.10 0.08 -4.13
C THR A 5 -15.21 0.64 -5.23
N ARG A 6 -15.55 1.81 -5.80
CA ARG A 6 -14.73 2.48 -6.83
C ARG A 6 -13.51 3.18 -6.24
N TRP A 7 -13.60 3.70 -5.03
CA TRP A 7 -12.54 4.47 -4.39
C TRP A 7 -11.44 3.61 -3.76
N VAL A 8 -11.75 2.42 -3.24
CA VAL A 8 -10.72 1.53 -2.65
C VAL A 8 -9.50 1.34 -3.58
N PRO A 9 -9.65 0.85 -4.84
CA PRO A 9 -8.49 0.69 -5.72
C PRO A 9 -7.82 2.03 -6.09
N ARG A 10 -8.59 3.12 -6.19
CA ARG A 10 -8.03 4.46 -6.49
C ARG A 10 -7.15 4.97 -5.35
N LEU A 11 -7.58 4.81 -4.10
CA LEU A 11 -6.79 5.19 -2.94
C LEU A 11 -5.49 4.40 -2.89
N ILE A 12 -5.55 3.09 -3.18
CA ILE A 12 -4.33 2.26 -3.27
C ILE A 12 -3.39 2.78 -4.37
N PHE A 13 -3.91 3.10 -5.57
CA PHE A 13 -3.09 3.66 -6.64
C PHE A 13 -2.52 5.04 -6.32
N ILE A 14 -3.29 5.90 -5.66
CA ILE A 14 -2.81 7.21 -5.21
C ILE A 14 -1.65 7.02 -4.24
N THR A 15 -1.80 6.14 -3.24
CA THR A 15 -0.72 5.85 -2.28
C THR A 15 0.50 5.23 -2.97
N SER A 16 0.31 4.35 -3.95
CA SER A 16 1.39 3.80 -4.79
C SER A 16 2.12 4.90 -5.58
N ALA A 17 1.39 5.81 -6.21
CA ALA A 17 1.97 6.93 -6.94
C ALA A 17 2.78 7.84 -6.01
N PHE A 18 2.28 8.13 -4.81
CA PHE A 18 3.04 8.86 -3.79
C PHE A 18 4.35 8.15 -3.43
N HIS A 19 4.34 6.82 -3.27
CA HIS A 19 5.55 6.06 -3.00
C HIS A 19 6.59 6.20 -4.13
N PHE A 20 6.16 6.07 -5.39
CA PHE A 20 7.07 6.26 -6.51
C PHE A 20 7.62 7.68 -6.57
N VAL A 21 6.75 8.69 -6.52
CA VAL A 21 7.17 10.10 -6.54
C VAL A 21 8.15 10.37 -5.42
N TRP A 22 7.85 9.91 -4.20
CA TRP A 22 8.72 10.11 -3.05
C TRP A 22 10.07 9.41 -3.20
N ALA A 23 10.12 8.20 -3.77
CA ALA A 23 11.35 7.46 -4.02
C ALA A 23 12.36 8.20 -4.93
N PHE A 24 11.89 9.14 -5.75
CA PHE A 24 12.75 9.98 -6.61
C PHE A 24 12.88 11.43 -6.11
N ALA A 25 11.87 11.96 -5.41
CA ALA A 25 11.86 13.35 -4.96
C ALA A 25 12.65 13.57 -3.66
N GLN A 26 12.70 12.57 -2.77
CA GLN A 26 13.53 12.65 -1.56
C GLN A 26 15.02 12.57 -1.90
N ARG A 27 15.89 12.91 -0.93
CA ARG A 27 17.31 12.54 -1.01
C ARG A 27 17.41 11.03 -1.19
N ASN A 28 17.94 10.58 -2.31
CA ASN A 28 17.93 9.19 -2.72
C ASN A 28 19.34 8.70 -3.09
N ALA A 29 19.48 7.38 -3.21
CA ALA A 29 20.76 6.72 -3.43
C ALA A 29 20.83 5.94 -4.77
N TRP A 30 20.01 6.28 -5.78
CA TRP A 30 19.90 5.48 -7.00
C TRP A 30 21.23 5.22 -7.70
N ALA A 31 22.11 6.22 -7.80
CA ALA A 31 23.43 6.08 -8.43
C ALA A 31 24.39 5.18 -7.63
N GLU A 32 24.25 5.13 -6.30
CA GLU A 32 25.04 4.26 -5.44
C GLU A 32 24.52 2.83 -5.49
N ILE A 33 23.20 2.65 -5.44
CA ILE A 33 22.52 1.36 -5.60
C ILE A 33 22.88 0.73 -6.95
N ALA A 34 22.88 1.53 -8.03
CA ALA A 34 23.24 1.05 -9.37
C ALA A 34 24.71 0.61 -9.46
N ARG A 35 25.62 1.30 -8.76
CA ARG A 35 27.07 0.97 -8.75
C ARG A 35 27.41 -0.20 -7.83
N GLY A 36 26.80 -0.26 -6.64
CA GLY A 36 27.08 -1.28 -5.62
C GLY A 36 26.21 -2.54 -5.73
N GLY A 37 25.14 -2.50 -6.51
CA GLY A 37 24.18 -3.58 -6.66
C GLY A 37 23.05 -3.53 -5.62
N PHE A 38 21.87 -3.98 -6.03
CA PHE A 38 20.64 -3.91 -5.22
C PHE A 38 20.73 -4.72 -3.92
N PHE A 39 21.41 -5.87 -3.95
CA PHE A 39 21.57 -6.72 -2.75
C PHE A 39 22.52 -6.12 -1.70
N ALA A 40 23.56 -5.40 -2.14
CA ALA A 40 24.48 -4.71 -1.23
C ALA A 40 23.83 -3.52 -0.50
N THR A 41 22.67 -3.07 -0.98
CA THR A 41 21.94 -1.91 -0.46
C THR A 41 21.35 -2.18 0.92
N ALA A 42 20.96 -3.42 1.21
CA ALA A 42 20.32 -3.82 2.47
C ALA A 42 21.21 -4.69 3.39
N ALA A 43 22.41 -5.06 2.94
CA ALA A 43 23.22 -6.10 3.58
C ALA A 43 23.93 -5.64 4.87
N ASP A 44 24.31 -4.35 4.95
CA ASP A 44 25.07 -3.81 6.08
C ASP A 44 24.46 -2.50 6.60
N PRO A 45 23.67 -2.57 7.71
CA PRO A 45 23.10 -1.41 8.37
C PRO A 45 24.12 -0.42 8.95
N SER A 46 25.38 -0.85 9.13
CA SER A 46 26.44 0.02 9.66
C SER A 46 27.18 0.81 8.59
N ALA A 47 26.96 0.49 7.31
CA ALA A 47 27.63 1.15 6.21
C ALA A 47 27.19 2.62 6.04
N PRO A 48 28.10 3.53 5.65
CA PRO A 48 27.75 4.92 5.35
C PRO A 48 26.61 5.02 4.32
N GLY A 49 25.65 5.92 4.56
CA GLY A 49 24.51 6.16 3.66
C GLY A 49 23.51 5.00 3.57
N TYR A 50 23.53 4.05 4.52
CA TYR A 50 22.55 2.96 4.58
C TYR A 50 21.12 3.46 4.68
N ASP A 51 20.85 4.49 5.49
CA ASP A 51 19.55 5.12 5.67
C ASP A 51 18.92 5.63 4.36
N LEU A 52 19.72 6.28 3.51
CA LEU A 52 19.28 6.76 2.21
C LEU A 52 18.99 5.61 1.24
N ARG A 53 19.85 4.59 1.27
CA ARG A 53 19.73 3.37 0.47
C ARG A 53 18.49 2.57 0.83
N ASP A 54 18.32 2.28 2.11
CA ASP A 54 17.18 1.57 2.68
C ASP A 54 15.87 2.31 2.39
N SER A 55 15.78 3.60 2.70
CA SER A 55 14.58 4.39 2.41
C SER A 55 14.26 4.45 0.91
N THR A 56 15.25 4.61 0.04
CA THR A 56 15.07 4.60 -1.42
C THR A 56 14.42 3.29 -1.88
N VAL A 57 14.94 2.15 -1.42
CA VAL A 57 14.40 0.82 -1.74
C VAL A 57 13.02 0.62 -1.12
N TRP A 58 12.83 1.02 0.13
CA TRP A 58 11.56 0.91 0.85
C TRP A 58 10.40 1.57 0.10
N PHE A 59 10.57 2.82 -0.33
CA PHE A 59 9.52 3.52 -1.07
C PHE A 59 9.28 2.91 -2.45
N MET A 60 10.33 2.49 -3.16
CA MET A 60 10.19 1.84 -4.46
C MET A 60 9.43 0.50 -4.37
N VAL A 61 9.86 -0.38 -3.46
CA VAL A 61 9.24 -1.70 -3.27
C VAL A 61 7.81 -1.56 -2.74
N GLY A 62 7.59 -0.64 -1.79
CA GLY A 62 6.25 -0.31 -1.30
C GLY A 62 5.33 0.19 -2.42
N GLY A 63 5.83 1.05 -3.31
CA GLY A 63 5.12 1.52 -4.49
C GLY A 63 4.69 0.39 -5.43
N ILE A 64 5.60 -0.55 -5.72
CA ILE A 64 5.33 -1.74 -6.55
C ILE A 64 4.29 -2.66 -5.89
N ALA A 65 4.44 -2.95 -4.61
CA ALA A 65 3.52 -3.81 -3.87
C ALA A 65 2.10 -3.21 -3.84
N LEU A 66 1.99 -1.92 -3.55
CA LEU A 66 0.71 -1.19 -3.57
C LEU A 66 0.12 -1.15 -4.99
N LEU A 67 0.94 -0.95 -6.04
CA LEU A 67 0.46 -0.98 -7.42
C LEU A 67 -0.18 -2.33 -7.77
N ALA A 68 0.51 -3.43 -7.43
CA ALA A 68 0.02 -4.79 -7.64
C ALA A 68 -1.28 -5.05 -6.86
N LEU A 69 -1.32 -4.69 -5.58
CA LEU A 69 -2.53 -4.82 -4.75
C LEU A 69 -3.69 -3.97 -5.27
N GLY A 70 -3.42 -2.75 -5.74
CA GLY A 70 -4.42 -1.87 -6.34
C GLY A 70 -4.99 -2.45 -7.64
N ALA A 71 -4.12 -3.01 -8.48
CA ALA A 71 -4.49 -3.68 -9.72
C ALA A 71 -5.36 -4.93 -9.46
N LEU A 72 -4.93 -5.79 -8.53
CA LEU A 72 -5.68 -6.98 -8.15
C LEU A 72 -7.03 -6.61 -7.52
N THR A 73 -7.05 -5.64 -6.61
CA THR A 73 -8.28 -5.14 -5.98
C THR A 73 -9.24 -4.56 -7.03
N ARG A 74 -8.73 -3.78 -7.99
CA ARG A 74 -9.53 -3.25 -9.11
C ARG A 74 -10.06 -4.38 -10.00
N HIS A 75 -9.27 -5.42 -10.25
CA HIS A 75 -9.70 -6.57 -11.04
C HIS A 75 -10.85 -7.30 -10.35
N VAL A 76 -10.68 -7.68 -9.08
CA VAL A 76 -11.72 -8.33 -8.27
C VAL A 76 -12.98 -7.47 -8.20
N ALA A 77 -12.85 -6.16 -7.98
CA ALA A 77 -13.98 -5.24 -7.95
C ALA A 77 -14.76 -5.20 -9.26
N ARG A 78 -14.06 -5.28 -10.41
CA ARG A 78 -14.69 -5.29 -11.74
C ARG A 78 -15.38 -6.60 -12.04
N VAL A 79 -14.76 -7.73 -11.68
CA VAL A 79 -15.30 -9.07 -11.95
C VAL A 79 -16.49 -9.38 -11.04
N THR A 80 -16.40 -9.04 -9.75
CA THR A 80 -17.41 -9.44 -8.75
C THR A 80 -18.41 -8.34 -8.40
N GLY A 81 -18.16 -7.09 -8.82
CA GLY A 81 -18.95 -5.93 -8.44
C GLY A 81 -18.79 -5.49 -6.97
N ARG A 82 -17.94 -6.15 -6.18
CA ARG A 82 -17.74 -5.91 -4.74
C ARG A 82 -16.26 -5.98 -4.32
N ILE A 83 -15.96 -5.44 -3.14
CA ILE A 83 -14.65 -5.59 -2.49
C ILE A 83 -14.78 -6.70 -1.43
N PRO A 84 -13.95 -7.75 -1.47
CA PRO A 84 -13.90 -8.75 -0.41
C PRO A 84 -13.39 -8.14 0.90
N ALA A 85 -13.97 -8.52 2.04
CA ALA A 85 -13.56 -8.03 3.35
C ALA A 85 -12.08 -8.36 3.66
N GLN A 86 -11.55 -9.46 3.10
CA GLN A 86 -10.15 -9.87 3.21
C GLN A 86 -9.18 -8.77 2.81
N ILE A 87 -9.47 -8.03 1.72
CA ILE A 87 -8.64 -6.89 1.30
C ILE A 87 -8.56 -5.85 2.42
N GLY A 88 -9.70 -5.52 3.04
CA GLY A 88 -9.73 -4.59 4.16
C GLY A 88 -8.93 -5.08 5.36
N TRP A 89 -9.08 -6.34 5.75
CA TRP A 89 -8.34 -6.92 6.85
C TRP A 89 -6.83 -6.97 6.61
N PHE A 90 -6.36 -7.28 5.41
CA PHE A 90 -4.93 -7.23 5.08
C PHE A 90 -4.36 -5.83 5.25
N PHE A 91 -5.05 -4.80 4.73
CA PHE A 91 -4.61 -3.42 4.90
C PHE A 91 -4.65 -2.95 6.36
N VAL A 92 -5.66 -3.34 7.15
CA VAL A 92 -5.68 -3.05 8.60
C VAL A 92 -4.52 -3.74 9.32
N ALA A 93 -4.32 -5.03 9.06
CA ALA A 93 -3.26 -5.83 9.68
C ALA A 93 -1.86 -5.30 9.35
N MET A 94 -1.65 -4.77 8.14
CA MET A 94 -0.40 -4.09 7.77
C MET A 94 -0.30 -2.67 8.38
N GLY A 95 -1.39 -1.91 8.36
CA GLY A 95 -1.41 -0.51 8.78
C GLY A 95 -1.19 -0.32 10.28
N ILE A 96 -1.71 -1.23 11.13
CA ILE A 96 -1.54 -1.14 12.58
C ILE A 96 -0.05 -1.18 12.99
N PRO A 97 0.75 -2.21 12.64
CA PRO A 97 2.18 -2.22 12.96
C PRO A 97 2.94 -1.03 12.37
N LEU A 98 2.68 -0.67 11.11
CA LEU A 98 3.33 0.48 10.46
C LEU A 98 3.02 1.81 11.15
N THR A 99 1.91 1.91 11.87
CA THR A 99 1.52 3.11 12.60
C THR A 99 2.04 3.09 14.03
N VAL A 100 1.83 1.99 14.75
CA VAL A 100 2.15 1.87 16.18
C VAL A 100 3.66 1.76 16.42
N ILE A 101 4.38 1.03 15.56
CA ILE A 101 5.81 0.75 15.76
C ILE A 101 6.68 1.91 15.26
N TYR A 102 6.32 2.51 14.12
CA TYR A 102 7.14 3.53 13.44
C TYR A 102 6.71 4.99 13.75
N PHE A 103 5.83 5.19 14.73
CA PHE A 103 5.17 6.46 15.15
C PHE A 103 6.07 7.71 15.17
N PRO A 104 5.54 8.96 14.97
CA PRO A 104 4.14 9.35 14.71
C PRO A 104 3.79 9.59 13.24
N VAL A 105 4.76 9.89 12.39
CA VAL A 105 4.54 10.41 11.03
C VAL A 105 4.97 9.36 10.02
N THR A 106 4.12 8.35 9.81
CA THR A 106 4.39 7.25 8.88
C THR A 106 3.33 7.14 7.80
N GLY A 107 3.68 6.47 6.69
CA GLY A 107 2.71 6.07 5.67
C GLY A 107 1.66 5.05 6.15
N GLY A 108 1.84 4.48 7.36
CA GLY A 108 0.93 3.48 7.96
C GLY A 108 -0.50 3.97 8.11
N TRP A 109 -0.69 5.26 8.39
CA TRP A 109 -2.01 5.89 8.47
C TRP A 109 -2.82 5.75 7.17
N ALA A 110 -2.17 5.94 6.01
CA ALA A 110 -2.83 5.81 4.72
C ALA A 110 -3.24 4.35 4.45
N VAL A 111 -2.36 3.40 4.77
CA VAL A 111 -2.63 1.95 4.65
C VAL A 111 -3.81 1.55 5.54
N LEU A 112 -3.82 2.02 6.79
CA LEU A 112 -4.90 1.75 7.75
C LEU A 112 -6.24 2.35 7.28
N ALA A 113 -6.24 3.60 6.83
CA ALA A 113 -7.44 4.26 6.31
C ALA A 113 -8.04 3.53 5.09
N ILE A 114 -7.18 3.06 4.18
CA ILE A 114 -7.60 2.23 3.03
C ILE A 114 -8.27 0.94 3.51
N GLY A 115 -7.69 0.28 4.51
CA GLY A 115 -8.26 -0.94 5.11
C GLY A 115 -9.66 -0.71 5.67
N VAL A 116 -9.85 0.36 6.44
CA VAL A 116 -11.16 0.75 6.98
C VAL A 116 -12.16 1.03 5.86
N VAL A 117 -11.78 1.81 4.83
CA VAL A 117 -12.66 2.10 3.69
C VAL A 117 -13.05 0.82 2.94
N ALA A 118 -12.13 -0.14 2.79
CA ALA A 118 -12.39 -1.43 2.16
C ALA A 118 -13.36 -2.29 2.98
N LEU A 119 -13.22 -2.33 4.31
CA LEU A 119 -14.17 -3.00 5.21
C LEU A 119 -15.56 -2.36 5.13
N LEU A 120 -15.65 -1.03 5.12
CA LEU A 120 -16.92 -0.32 4.95
C LEU A 120 -17.56 -0.61 3.58
N ALA A 121 -16.75 -0.72 2.52
CA ALA A 121 -17.21 -1.10 1.19
C ALA A 121 -17.77 -2.54 1.16
N ALA A 122 -17.11 -3.48 1.85
CA ALA A 122 -17.54 -4.88 1.95
C ALA A 122 -18.87 -5.02 2.70
N ARG A 123 -19.00 -4.36 3.87
CA ARG A 123 -20.22 -4.38 4.68
C ARG A 123 -21.46 -3.85 3.95
N ARG A 124 -21.29 -2.85 3.08
CA ARG A 124 -22.41 -2.29 2.29
C ARG A 124 -22.87 -3.20 1.14
N ALA A 125 -22.12 -4.25 0.81
CA ALA A 125 -22.49 -5.20 -0.23
C ALA A 125 -23.32 -6.39 0.30
N GLU A 126 -23.27 -6.67 1.60
CA GLU A 126 -23.97 -7.80 2.25
C GLU A 126 -25.52 -7.67 2.34
N PRO A 127 -26.14 -6.48 2.54
CA PRO A 127 -27.58 -6.39 2.78
C PRO A 127 -28.49 -6.81 1.60
N ARG A 128 -27.96 -6.98 0.38
CA ARG A 128 -28.77 -7.27 -0.82
C ARG A 128 -28.90 -8.78 -1.13
N ALA A 129 -28.12 -9.64 -0.48
CA ALA A 129 -28.20 -11.09 -0.68
C ALA A 129 -29.21 -11.78 0.27
N ALA A 130 -29.51 -11.16 1.41
CA ALA A 130 -30.41 -11.72 2.44
C ALA A 130 -31.90 -11.41 2.21
N SER A 131 -32.25 -10.75 1.10
CA SER A 131 -33.63 -10.33 0.77
C SER A 131 -34.16 -10.92 -0.53
N ALA A 132 -33.56 -12.00 -1.05
CA ALA A 132 -34.14 -12.79 -2.13
C ALA A 132 -35.10 -13.82 -1.51
N PRO A 133 -36.41 -13.82 -1.86
CA PRO A 133 -37.39 -14.78 -1.38
C PRO A 133 -37.13 -16.20 -1.89
#